data_AF-V6MD66-F1
#
_entry.id   AF-V6MD66-F1
#
_cell.length_a   1.000
_cell.length_b   1.000
_cell.length_c   1.000
_cell.angle_alpha   90.00
_cell.angle_beta   90.00
_cell.angle_gamma   90.00
#
_symmetry.space_group_name_H-M   'P 1'
#
loop_
_entity.id
_entity.type
_entity.pdbx_description
1 polymer ?
#
loop_
_entity_poly.entity_id
_entity_poly.type
_entity_poly.pdbx_seq_one_letter_code
_entity_poly.pdbx_strand_id
1 'polypeptide(L)' 'MMDRIQDLQKLIKLTGDRAKLDAKANGTYIVYQTEKGQIVKEYANGVIEPIDNPGVHHE' A
#
# COMPACT_ATOMS: atom_id res chain seq x y z
N MET A 1 23.41 -16.47 4.75
CA MET A 1 22.51 -15.62 5.57
C MET A 1 21.88 -14.49 4.75
N MET A 2 22.47 -14.11 3.60
CA MET A 2 21.96 -13.10 2.66
C MET A 2 20.63 -13.49 1.97
N ASP A 3 20.41 -14.77 1.65
CA ASP A 3 19.20 -15.25 0.96
C ASP A 3 17.87 -14.89 1.64
N ARG A 4 17.81 -14.94 2.98
CA ARG A 4 16.54 -14.74 3.69
C ARG A 4 16.04 -13.30 3.63
N ILE A 5 16.95 -12.34 3.61
CA ILE A 5 16.59 -10.92 3.50
C ILE A 5 16.11 -10.60 2.08
N GLN A 6 16.77 -11.19 1.07
CA GLN A 6 16.38 -11.02 -0.33
C GLN A 6 15.03 -11.68 -0.63
N ASP A 7 14.78 -12.87 -0.08
CA ASP A 7 13.50 -13.56 -0.22
C ASP A 7 12.37 -12.77 0.47
N LEU A 8 12.61 -12.27 1.68
CA LEU A 8 11.65 -11.42 2.40
C LEU A 8 11.33 -10.14 1.62
N GLN A 9 12.34 -9.46 1.06
CA GLN A 9 12.12 -8.29 0.19
C GLN A 9 11.29 -8.63 -1.05
N LYS A 10 11.48 -9.80 -1.63
CA LYS A 10 10.70 -10.27 -2.79
C LYS A 10 9.25 -10.52 -2.40
N LEU A 11 9.00 -11.16 -1.27
CA LEU A 11 7.66 -11.40 -0.75
C LEU A 11 6.93 -10.08 -0.47
N ILE A 12 7.58 -9.13 0.21
CA ILE A 12 7.00 -7.81 0.50
C ILE A 12 6.58 -7.10 -0.79
N LYS A 13 7.44 -7.12 -1.82
CA LYS A 13 7.13 -6.52 -3.13
C LYS A 13 5.96 -7.22 -3.82
N LEU A 14 5.93 -8.55 -3.84
CA LEU A 14 4.86 -9.32 -4.46
C LEU A 14 3.51 -9.11 -3.78
N THR A 15 3.49 -9.06 -2.44
CA THR A 15 2.28 -8.78 -1.67
C THR A 15 1.75 -7.37 -1.97
N GLY A 16 2.63 -6.37 -2.03
CA GLY A 16 2.26 -5.01 -2.40
C GLY A 16 1.70 -4.90 -3.81
N ASP A 17 2.36 -5.54 -4.78
CA ASP A 17 1.92 -5.54 -6.19
C ASP A 17 0.55 -6.21 -6.35
N ARG A 18 0.34 -7.34 -5.65
CA ARG A 18 -0.94 -8.03 -5.64
C ARG A 18 -2.05 -7.19 -5.01
N ALA A 19 -1.76 -6.47 -3.92
CA ALA A 19 -2.71 -5.56 -3.29
C ALA A 19 -3.10 -4.41 -4.23
N LYS A 20 -2.14 -3.82 -4.95
CA LYS A 20 -2.42 -2.78 -5.96
C LYS A 20 -3.31 -3.30 -7.09
N LEU A 21 -3.01 -4.50 -7.59
CA LEU A 21 -3.79 -5.13 -8.66
C LEU A 21 -5.22 -5.43 -8.22
N ASP A 22 -5.40 -5.96 -7.01
CA ASP A 22 -6.71 -6.27 -6.45
C ASP A 22 -7.54 -5.00 -6.21
N ALA A 23 -6.89 -3.96 -5.66
CA ALA A 23 -7.54 -2.66 -5.48
C ALA A 23 -7.96 -2.03 -6.82
N LYS A 24 -7.13 -2.18 -7.86
CA LYS A 24 -7.46 -1.74 -9.22
C LYS A 24 -8.64 -2.50 -9.83
N ALA A 25 -8.69 -3.83 -9.64
CA ALA A 25 -9.77 -4.66 -10.14
C ALA A 25 -11.12 -4.34 -9.47
N ASN A 26 -11.09 -3.97 -8.18
CA ASN A 26 -12.27 -3.65 -7.38
C ASN A 26 -12.60 -2.14 -7.29
N GLY A 27 -11.81 -1.27 -7.94
CA GLY A 27 -12.03 0.18 -7.92
C GLY A 27 -11.84 0.82 -6.54
N THR A 28 -10.96 0.28 -5.70
CA THR A 28 -10.68 0.77 -4.34
C THR A 28 -9.23 1.28 -4.23
N TYR A 29 -8.76 1.49 -3.00
CA TYR A 29 -7.42 1.98 -2.67
C TYR A 29 -6.67 1.01 -1.76
N ILE A 30 -5.34 1.09 -1.80
CA ILE A 30 -4.47 0.47 -0.81
C ILE A 30 -3.97 1.51 0.18
N VAL A 31 -3.64 1.09 1.40
CA VAL A 31 -3.03 1.94 2.42
C VAL A 31 -1.66 1.38 2.77
N TYR A 32 -0.63 2.21 2.76
CA TYR A 32 0.72 1.81 3.15
C TYR A 32 1.48 2.95 3.82
N GLN A 33 2.52 2.58 4.57
CA GLN A 33 3.44 3.52 5.19
C GLN A 33 4.58 3.82 4.23
N THR A 34 4.85 5.10 3.99
CA THR A 34 6.01 5.58 3.22
C THR A 34 7.29 5.45 4.04
N GLU A 35 8.44 5.52 3.37
CA GLU A 35 9.77 5.50 4.01
C GLU A 35 9.96 6.66 5.02
N LYS A 36 9.18 7.73 4.88
CA LYS A 36 9.15 8.88 5.79
C LYS A 36 8.27 8.65 7.02
N GLY A 37 7.67 7.47 7.17
CA GLY A 37 6.78 7.11 8.25
C GLY A 37 5.33 7.59 8.07
N GLN A 38 5.03 8.33 7.00
CA GLN A 38 3.69 8.85 6.70
C GLN A 38 2.81 7.77 6.08
N ILE A 39 1.57 7.66 6.55
CA ILE A 39 0.56 6.75 5.99
C ILE A 39 -0.12 7.44 4.81
N VAL A 40 -0.22 6.74 3.67
CA VAL A 40 -0.89 7.22 2.46
C VAL A 40 -1.86 6.18 1.93
N LYS A 41 -2.92 6.65 1.27
CA LYS A 41 -3.82 5.82 0.47
C LYS A 41 -3.52 6.05 -1.01
N GLU A 42 -3.30 4.97 -1.77
CA GLU A 42 -3.10 4.99 -3.22
C GLU A 42 -4.29 4.33 -3.91
N TYR A 43 -4.98 5.10 -4.75
CA TYR A 43 -6.14 4.67 -5.51
C TYR A 43 -5.74 3.97 -6.81
N ALA A 44 -6.65 3.15 -7.35
CA ALA A 44 -6.52 2.50 -8.66
C ALA A 44 -6.14 3.45 -9.82
N ASN A 45 -6.49 4.73 -9.72
CA ASN A 45 -6.21 5.78 -10.70
C ASN A 45 -4.82 6.41 -10.55
N GLY A 46 -4.00 5.94 -9.59
CA GLY A 46 -2.67 6.49 -9.30
C GLY A 46 -2.70 7.75 -8.42
N VAL A 47 -3.87 8.14 -7.91
CA VAL A 47 -3.98 9.24 -6.94
C VAL A 47 -3.45 8.74 -5.59
N ILE A 48 -2.50 9.47 -5.00
CA ILE A 48 -1.95 9.18 -3.68
C ILE A 48 -2.34 10.33 -2.75
N GLU A 49 -3.05 10.01 -1.67
CA GLU A 49 -3.47 10.98 -0.67
C GLU A 49 -2.86 10.65 0.70
N PRO A 50 -2.31 11.65 1.43
CA PRO A 50 -1.98 11.51 2.84
C PRO A 50 -3.20 11.08 3.66
N ILE A 51 -3.00 10.17 4.61
CA ILE A 51 -3.96 9.98 5.70
C ILE A 51 -3.53 10.91 6.84
N ASP A 52 -3.95 12.17 6.73
CA ASP A 52 -3.94 13.12 7.84
C ASP A 52 -5.27 12.91 8.57
N ASN A 53 -5.21 12.43 9.83
CA ASN A 53 -6.34 12.15 10.73
C ASN A 53 -6.93 10.71 10.69
N PRO A 54 -6.76 9.89 11.75
CA PRO A 54 -7.39 8.57 11.91
C PRO A 54 -8.88 8.63 12.35
N GLY A 55 -9.64 9.67 11.95
CA GLY A 55 -11.02 9.84 12.39
C GLY A 55 -11.95 10.40 11.31
N VAL A 56 -12.90 9.55 10.88
CA VAL A 56 -14.24 9.86 10.31
C VAL A 56 -14.22 10.49 8.90
N HIS A 57 -14.73 9.86 7.85
CA HIS A 57 -16.17 9.69 7.55
C HIS A 57 -16.43 8.36 6.82
N HIS A 58 -17.17 7.46 7.47
CA HIS A 58 -17.99 6.46 6.80
C HIS A 58 -19.40 7.06 6.78
N GLU A 59 -19.93 7.34 5.58
CA GLU A 59 -21.36 7.65 5.38
C GLU A 59 -22.22 6.40 5.53
#